data_AF-A0A7K3VM61-F1
#
_entry.id   AF-A0A7K3VM61-F1
#
_cell.length_a   1.000
_cell.length_b   1.000
_cell.length_c   1.000
_cell.angle_alpha   90.00
_cell.angle_beta   90.00
_cell.angle_gamma   90.00
#
_symmetry.space_group_name_H-M   'P 1'
#
loop_
_entity.id
_entity.type
_entity.pdbx_description
1 polymer ?
#
loop_
_entity_poly.entity_id
_entity_poly.type
_entity_poly.pdbx_seq_one_letter_code
_entity_poly.pdbx_strand_id
1 'polypeptide(L)'
;MMTESTSSRRFGTDAKALKGMVDAIKKVDAPACVVAPKVGKVALSGRDPIKADDQLLGSPSPIFDAVAVLLSEERCEKLLSEGAAIQWVMDAFGHLKAIGFVATSKPVLDKAGIEPNDGVLSLTKGFSEAAARRYWDREPNMLE
;
A
#
# COMPACT_ATOMS: atom_id res chain seq x y z
N MET A 1 -37.63 3.67 17.56
CA MET A 1 -36.31 4.16 18.00
C MET A 1 -35.35 3.90 16.84
N MET A 2 -35.03 4.94 16.07
CA MET A 2 -34.09 4.84 14.93
C MET A 2 -32.69 4.61 15.48
N THR A 3 -32.05 3.52 15.06
CA THR A 3 -30.63 3.28 15.28
C THR A 3 -29.93 3.31 13.93
N GLU A 4 -29.56 4.51 13.48
CA GLU A 4 -28.44 4.64 12.55
C GLU A 4 -27.15 4.63 13.38
N SER A 5 -26.45 3.50 13.39
CA SER A 5 -25.02 3.49 13.76
C SER A 5 -24.37 2.20 13.26
N THR A 6 -24.17 2.13 11.95
CA THR A 6 -22.95 1.51 11.42
C THR A 6 -22.27 2.55 10.56
N SER A 7 -21.77 3.56 11.27
CA SER A 7 -20.81 4.55 10.78
C SER A 7 -19.92 3.94 9.68
N SER A 8 -20.01 4.51 8.48
CA SER A 8 -18.90 4.64 7.56
C SER A 8 -17.77 5.36 8.31
N ARG A 9 -17.02 4.61 9.12
CA ARG A 9 -15.98 5.18 9.98
C ARG A 9 -14.88 5.69 9.06
N ARG A 10 -14.47 6.94 9.27
CA ARG A 10 -13.36 7.59 8.56
C ARG A 10 -12.02 6.90 8.89
N PHE A 11 -11.74 5.74 8.30
CA PHE A 11 -10.51 4.98 8.56
C PHE A 11 -9.50 5.05 7.42
N GLY A 12 -8.23 4.90 7.77
CA GLY A 12 -7.07 4.85 6.90
C GLY A 12 -7.01 3.58 6.06
N THR A 13 -7.07 2.46 6.78
CA THR A 13 -6.84 1.12 6.27
C THR A 13 -7.67 0.08 7.04
N ASP A 14 -7.96 -1.05 6.42
CA ASP A 14 -8.63 -2.15 7.10
C ASP A 14 -7.69 -2.84 8.10
N ALA A 15 -8.16 -3.04 9.34
CA ALA A 15 -7.34 -3.60 10.41
C ALA A 15 -6.85 -5.03 10.11
N LYS A 16 -7.68 -5.85 9.44
CA LYS A 16 -7.32 -7.24 9.11
C LYS A 16 -6.34 -7.27 7.95
N ALA A 17 -6.53 -6.44 6.93
CA ALA A 17 -5.61 -6.33 5.81
C ALA A 17 -4.21 -5.92 6.28
N LEU A 18 -4.12 -4.85 7.10
CA LEU A 18 -2.85 -4.39 7.64
C LEU A 18 -2.18 -5.46 8.52
N LYS A 19 -2.94 -6.05 9.46
CA LYS A 19 -2.40 -7.10 10.33
C LYS A 19 -1.89 -8.29 9.51
N GLY A 20 -2.67 -8.74 8.52
CA GLY A 20 -2.28 -9.86 7.66
C GLY A 20 -0.99 -9.57 6.87
N MET A 21 -0.82 -8.33 6.40
CA MET A 21 0.41 -7.92 5.72
C MET A 21 1.61 -7.91 6.67
N VAL A 22 1.48 -7.27 7.84
CA VAL A 22 2.55 -7.22 8.86
C VAL A 22 2.92 -8.63 9.34
N ASP A 23 1.94 -9.50 9.56
CA ASP A 23 2.18 -10.89 9.95
C ASP A 23 2.93 -11.67 8.85
N ALA A 24 2.61 -11.44 7.57
CA ALA A 24 3.29 -12.09 6.45
C ALA A 24 4.76 -11.64 6.32
N ILE A 25 5.03 -10.36 6.51
CA ILE A 25 6.38 -9.79 6.51
C ILE A 25 7.20 -10.34 7.70
N LYS A 26 6.61 -10.41 8.90
CA LYS A 26 7.27 -10.96 10.09
C LYS A 26 7.63 -12.44 9.98
N LYS A 27 6.85 -13.24 9.25
CA LYS A 27 7.15 -14.67 9.04
C LYS A 27 8.46 -14.90 8.28
N VAL A 28 8.92 -13.92 7.53
CA VAL A 28 10.19 -13.96 6.79
C VAL A 28 11.28 -13.10 7.45
N ASP A 29 11.10 -12.75 8.74
CA ASP A 29 12.03 -11.96 9.55
C ASP A 29 12.41 -10.60 8.93
N ALA A 30 11.50 -10.02 8.15
CA ALA A 30 11.68 -8.70 7.54
C ALA A 30 11.03 -7.59 8.39
N PRO A 31 11.57 -6.36 8.37
CA PRO A 31 10.93 -5.21 9.01
C PRO A 31 9.73 -4.72 8.19
N ALA A 32 8.68 -4.28 8.89
CA ALA A 32 7.52 -3.62 8.28
C ALA A 32 7.45 -2.16 8.74
N CYS A 33 7.10 -1.25 7.83
CA CYS A 33 6.98 0.19 8.09
C CYS A 33 5.63 0.70 7.58
N VAL A 34 4.84 1.30 8.48
CA VAL A 34 3.56 1.93 8.15
C VAL A 34 3.80 3.39 7.74
N VAL A 35 3.67 3.65 6.45
CA VAL A 35 3.81 4.98 5.85
C VAL A 35 2.43 5.64 5.70
N ALA A 36 2.32 6.91 6.11
CA ALA A 36 1.08 7.69 5.97
C ALA A 36 1.38 9.15 5.55
N PRO A 37 0.42 9.91 4.97
CA PRO A 37 0.66 11.31 4.59
C PRO A 37 1.13 12.23 5.72
N LYS A 38 0.83 11.87 6.97
CA LYS A 38 1.28 12.57 8.19
C LYS A 38 1.66 11.54 9.25
N VAL A 39 2.72 11.83 10.02
CA VAL A 39 3.03 11.08 11.24
C VAL A 39 1.91 11.31 12.26
N GLY A 40 1.40 10.25 12.86
CA GLY A 40 0.31 10.33 13.83
C GLY A 40 -0.59 9.11 13.82
N LYS A 41 -1.82 9.28 14.32
CA LYS A 41 -2.81 8.21 14.43
C LYS A 41 -3.42 7.89 13.06
N VAL A 42 -3.20 6.67 12.58
CA VAL A 42 -3.89 6.08 11.43
C VAL A 42 -5.08 5.30 11.97
N ALA A 43 -6.29 5.79 11.69
CA ALA A 43 -7.53 5.11 12.06
C ALA A 43 -7.65 3.78 11.33
N LEU A 44 -8.05 2.72 12.03
CA LEU A 44 -8.30 1.39 11.48
C LEU A 44 -9.80 1.08 11.44
N SER A 45 -10.21 0.15 10.59
CA SER A 45 -11.58 -0.37 10.60
C SER A 45 -11.88 -1.08 11.94
N GLY A 46 -12.83 -0.54 12.71
CA GLY A 46 -13.37 -1.19 13.91
C GLY A 46 -12.36 -1.51 15.03
N ARG A 47 -11.14 -0.96 14.98
CA ARG A 47 -10.08 -1.15 15.98
C ARG A 47 -9.44 0.18 16.34
N ASP A 48 -8.65 0.15 17.41
CA ASP A 48 -7.88 1.31 17.84
C ASP A 48 -6.92 1.77 16.74
N PRO A 49 -6.72 3.10 16.61
CA PRO A 49 -5.78 3.64 15.67
C PRO A 49 -4.36 3.19 16.01
N ILE A 50 -3.54 2.97 14.99
CA ILE A 50 -2.11 2.74 15.15
C ILE A 50 -1.34 4.02 14.91
N LYS A 51 -0.08 4.06 15.32
CA LYS A 51 0.83 5.13 14.94
C LYS A 51 1.43 4.80 13.56
N ALA A 52 1.45 5.76 12.64
CA ALA A 52 2.31 5.66 11.46
C ALA A 52 3.77 5.72 11.91
N ASP A 53 4.59 4.84 11.35
CA ASP A 53 6.03 4.84 11.59
C ASP A 53 6.66 6.05 10.91
N ASP A 54 6.18 6.38 9.70
CA ASP A 54 6.84 7.34 8.84
C ASP A 54 5.87 8.17 7.98
N GLN A 55 6.35 9.33 7.50
CA GLN A 55 5.61 10.21 6.62
C GLN A 55 5.88 9.88 5.15
N LEU A 56 4.84 9.84 4.32
CA LEU A 56 4.92 9.56 2.88
C LEU A 56 5.98 10.37 2.13
N LEU A 57 6.01 11.69 2.36
CA LEU A 57 6.99 12.58 1.72
C LEU A 57 8.41 12.45 2.32
N GLY A 58 8.52 11.98 3.56
CA GLY A 58 9.81 11.73 4.22
C GLY A 58 10.41 10.36 3.92
N SER A 59 9.60 9.45 3.37
CA SER A 59 9.94 8.04 3.17
C SER A 59 9.68 7.64 1.72
N PRO A 60 10.53 8.12 0.78
CA PRO A 60 10.34 7.87 -0.63
C PRO A 60 10.46 6.37 -0.93
N SER A 61 9.73 5.87 -1.92
CA SER A 61 9.67 4.43 -2.18
C SER A 61 11.04 3.74 -2.35
N PRO A 62 12.13 4.38 -2.87
CA PRO A 62 13.46 3.79 -3.00
C PRO A 62 14.02 3.11 -1.74
N ILE A 63 13.69 3.59 -0.54
CA ILE A 63 14.25 3.05 0.72
C ILE A 63 13.63 1.72 1.16
N PHE A 64 12.58 1.27 0.48
CA PHE A 64 11.90 0.00 0.76
C PHE A 64 12.21 -1.04 -0.32
N ASP A 65 12.27 -2.33 0.01
CA ASP A 65 12.48 -3.38 -1.01
C ASP A 65 11.21 -3.71 -1.80
N ALA A 66 10.05 -3.61 -1.14
CA ALA A 66 8.72 -3.83 -1.68
C ALA A 66 7.70 -2.90 -1.00
N VAL A 67 6.53 -2.70 -1.62
CA VAL A 67 5.50 -1.80 -1.09
C VAL A 67 4.12 -2.45 -1.06
N ALA A 68 3.26 -1.98 -0.18
CA ALA A 68 1.86 -2.39 -0.12
C ALA A 68 0.92 -1.18 -0.02
N VAL A 69 -0.08 -1.11 -0.90
CA VAL A 69 -1.10 -0.05 -0.93
C VAL A 69 -2.39 -0.60 -0.29
N LEU A 70 -2.60 -0.23 0.97
CA LEU A 70 -3.70 -0.73 1.81
C LEU A 70 -4.63 0.41 2.22
N LEU A 71 -5.37 0.98 1.27
CA LEU A 71 -6.25 2.14 1.50
C LEU A 71 -7.71 1.70 1.64
N SER A 72 -8.46 2.36 2.52
CA SER A 72 -9.93 2.36 2.45
C SER A 72 -10.40 3.11 1.19
N GLU A 73 -11.66 2.89 0.77
CA GLU A 73 -12.24 3.60 -0.38
C GLU A 73 -12.13 5.13 -0.21
N GLU A 74 -12.60 5.66 0.93
CA GLU A 74 -12.55 7.10 1.24
C GLU A 74 -11.12 7.66 1.19
N ARG A 75 -10.13 6.87 1.60
CA ARG A 75 -8.73 7.32 1.60
C ARG A 75 -8.10 7.20 0.24
N CYS A 76 -8.47 6.18 -0.52
CA CYS A 76 -8.09 6.05 -1.92
C CYS A 76 -8.56 7.28 -2.70
N GLU A 77 -9.85 7.64 -2.59
CA GLU A 77 -10.41 8.84 -3.22
C GLU A 77 -9.64 10.12 -2.87
N LYS A 78 -9.28 10.30 -1.60
CA LYS A 78 -8.49 11.47 -1.16
C LYS A 78 -7.08 11.48 -1.71
N LEU A 79 -6.44 10.32 -1.84
CA LEU A 79 -5.08 10.20 -2.33
C LEU A 79 -4.99 10.23 -3.85
N LEU A 80 -6.11 10.10 -4.57
CA LEU A 80 -6.14 10.31 -6.02
C LEU A 80 -5.70 11.71 -6.40
N SER A 81 -5.96 12.75 -5.60
CA SER A 81 -5.48 14.11 -5.88
C SER A 81 -4.10 14.43 -5.27
N GLU A 82 -3.49 13.49 -4.55
CA GLU A 82 -2.19 13.66 -3.91
C GLU A 82 -1.07 13.15 -4.82
N GLY A 83 -0.41 14.07 -5.53
CA GLY A 83 0.65 13.73 -6.49
C GLY A 83 1.78 12.91 -5.86
N ALA A 84 2.13 13.18 -4.60
CA ALA A 84 3.16 12.42 -3.91
C ALA A 84 2.77 10.95 -3.69
N ALA A 85 1.49 10.66 -3.46
CA ALA A 85 1.01 9.28 -3.28
C ALA A 85 1.03 8.52 -4.60
N ILE A 86 0.61 9.16 -5.70
CA ILE A 86 0.68 8.56 -7.03
C ILE A 86 2.14 8.29 -7.42
N GLN A 87 3.01 9.29 -7.27
CA GLN A 87 4.44 9.17 -7.60
C GLN A 87 5.11 8.08 -6.76
N TRP A 88 4.79 7.95 -5.47
CA TRP A 88 5.39 6.94 -4.60
C TRP A 88 5.13 5.51 -5.11
N VAL A 89 3.91 5.23 -5.60
CA VAL A 89 3.56 3.93 -6.19
C VAL A 89 4.18 3.78 -7.58
N MET A 90 4.19 4.84 -8.40
CA MET A 90 4.88 4.85 -9.70
C MET A 90 6.37 4.53 -9.56
N ASP A 91 7.06 5.16 -8.62
CA ASP A 91 8.48 4.93 -8.36
C ASP A 91 8.74 3.50 -7.91
N ALA A 92 7.86 2.93 -7.07
CA ALA A 92 8.00 1.54 -6.66
C ALA A 92 7.89 0.60 -7.87
N PHE A 93 6.96 0.89 -8.78
CA PHE A 93 6.78 0.13 -10.01
C PHE A 93 7.96 0.27 -10.97
N GLY A 94 8.41 1.51 -11.24
CA GLY A 94 9.54 1.80 -12.11
C GLY A 94 10.86 1.24 -11.58
N HIS A 95 10.99 1.09 -10.26
CA HIS A 95 12.09 0.39 -9.63
C HIS A 95 11.88 -1.13 -9.53
N LEU A 96 10.91 -1.69 -10.26
CA LEU A 96 10.72 -3.13 -10.41
C LEU A 96 10.38 -3.86 -9.10
N LYS A 97 9.86 -3.16 -8.08
CA LYS A 97 9.53 -3.71 -6.76
C LYS A 97 8.20 -4.45 -6.76
N ALA A 98 8.04 -5.44 -5.89
CA ALA A 98 6.72 -6.00 -5.64
C ALA A 98 5.77 -4.94 -5.08
N ILE A 99 4.53 -4.92 -5.58
CA ILE A 99 3.45 -4.05 -5.12
C ILE A 99 2.28 -4.94 -4.70
N GLY A 100 2.02 -5.00 -3.39
CA GLY A 100 0.80 -5.59 -2.86
C GLY A 100 -0.31 -4.54 -2.83
N PHE A 101 -1.55 -4.93 -3.10
CA PHE A 101 -2.68 -4.01 -2.94
C PHE A 101 -3.95 -4.72 -2.48
N VAL A 102 -4.88 -3.94 -1.91
CA VAL A 102 -6.27 -4.34 -1.70
C VAL A 102 -7.15 -3.74 -2.79
N ALA A 103 -8.27 -4.39 -3.11
CA ALA A 103 -9.17 -3.96 -4.19
C ALA A 103 -9.55 -2.47 -4.12
N THR A 104 -9.80 -1.95 -2.92
CA THR A 104 -10.14 -0.54 -2.66
C THR A 104 -9.01 0.44 -3.01
N SER A 105 -7.78 -0.03 -3.19
CA SER A 105 -6.61 0.77 -3.60
C SER A 105 -6.36 0.78 -5.11
N LYS A 106 -7.09 -0.03 -5.89
CA LYS A 106 -6.93 -0.10 -7.34
C LYS A 106 -6.96 1.27 -8.03
N PRO A 107 -7.84 2.23 -7.67
CA PRO A 107 -7.86 3.54 -8.34
C PRO A 107 -6.53 4.31 -8.28
N VAL A 108 -5.76 4.19 -7.18
CA VAL A 108 -4.43 4.81 -7.08
C VAL A 108 -3.43 4.14 -8.03
N LEU A 109 -3.48 2.82 -8.19
CA LEU A 109 -2.65 2.08 -9.14
C LEU A 109 -3.04 2.43 -10.58
N ASP A 110 -4.33 2.50 -10.89
CA ASP A 110 -4.84 2.87 -12.21
C ASP A 110 -4.38 4.28 -12.59
N LYS A 111 -4.45 5.23 -11.65
CA LYS A 111 -3.96 6.59 -11.86
C LYS A 111 -2.44 6.66 -12.04
N ALA A 112 -1.70 5.73 -11.44
CA ALA A 112 -0.27 5.55 -11.64
C ALA A 112 0.09 4.80 -12.95
N GLY A 113 -0.91 4.36 -13.73
CA GLY A 113 -0.69 3.58 -14.95
C GLY A 113 -0.19 2.15 -14.70
N ILE A 114 -0.53 1.58 -13.54
CA ILE A 114 -0.03 0.27 -13.09
C ILE A 114 -1.14 -0.77 -13.17
N GLU A 115 -0.89 -1.81 -13.97
CA GLU A 115 -1.78 -2.98 -14.08
C GLU A 115 -1.26 -4.17 -13.26
N PRO A 116 -2.16 -5.02 -12.73
CA PRO A 116 -1.78 -6.27 -12.06
C PRO A 116 -0.96 -7.20 -12.97
N ASN A 117 0.06 -7.82 -12.40
CA ASN A 117 0.93 -8.82 -13.03
C ASN A 117 1.66 -9.62 -11.94
N ASP A 118 2.65 -10.43 -12.30
CA ASP A 118 3.41 -11.27 -11.37
C ASP A 118 4.06 -10.50 -10.20
N GLY A 119 4.31 -9.20 -10.36
CA GLY A 119 4.87 -8.30 -9.35
C GLY A 119 3.91 -7.25 -8.80
N VAL A 120 2.65 -7.25 -9.25
CA VAL A 120 1.60 -6.36 -8.76
C VAL A 120 0.41 -7.22 -8.35
N LEU A 121 0.35 -7.54 -7.06
CA LEU A 121 -0.49 -8.59 -6.51
C LEU A 121 -1.65 -8.00 -5.70
N SER A 122 -2.87 -8.35 -6.09
CA SER A 122 -4.01 -8.26 -5.19
C SER A 122 -3.80 -9.35 -4.15
N LEU A 123 -3.84 -9.02 -2.84
CA LEU A 123 -3.74 -9.92 -1.68
C LEU A 123 -2.39 -9.93 -0.93
N THR A 124 -2.47 -10.41 0.32
CA THR A 124 -1.36 -10.62 1.26
C THR A 124 -0.67 -11.97 1.12
N LYS A 125 -1.34 -12.99 0.54
CA LYS A 125 -0.75 -14.32 0.30
C LYS A 125 0.17 -14.25 -0.92
N GLY A 126 1.40 -14.76 -0.79
CA GLY A 126 2.39 -14.69 -1.87
C GLY A 126 3.17 -13.38 -1.91
N PHE A 127 2.79 -12.37 -1.11
CA PHE A 127 3.45 -11.07 -1.13
C PHE A 127 4.89 -11.14 -0.61
N SER A 128 5.16 -11.93 0.43
CA SER A 128 6.52 -12.07 0.99
C SER A 128 7.48 -12.69 -0.04
N GLU A 129 7.02 -13.67 -0.80
CA GLU A 129 7.78 -14.31 -1.87
C GLU A 129 8.01 -13.34 -3.04
N ALA A 130 6.99 -12.57 -3.41
CA ALA A 130 7.08 -11.52 -4.41
C ALA A 130 8.06 -10.41 -3.99
N ALA A 131 8.00 -10.00 -2.73
CA ALA A 131 8.81 -8.94 -2.14
C ALA A 131 10.30 -9.27 -2.07
N ALA A 132 10.67 -10.54 -2.14
CA ALA A 132 12.07 -10.99 -2.08
C ALA A 132 12.85 -10.78 -3.39
N ARG A 133 12.24 -10.22 -4.44
CA ARG A 133 12.88 -10.06 -5.76
C ARG A 133 12.48 -8.77 -6.47
N ARG A 134 13.20 -8.47 -7.55
CA ARG A 134 12.82 -7.47 -8.56
C ARG A 134 12.24 -8.17 -9.79
N TYR A 135 11.37 -7.46 -10.50
CA TYR A 135 10.63 -7.94 -11.65
C TYR A 135 11.19 -7.33 -12.93
N TRP A 136 12.28 -7.93 -13.42
CA TRP A 136 13.05 -7.47 -14.56
C TRP A 136 12.28 -7.46 -15.88
N ASP A 137 11.23 -8.28 -16.02
CA ASP A 137 10.35 -8.27 -17.20
C ASP A 137 9.59 -6.94 -17.38
N ARG A 138 9.60 -6.05 -16.37
CA ARG A 138 9.05 -4.68 -16.45
C ARG A 138 10.10 -3.64 -16.85
N GLU A 139 11.37 -4.01 -16.92
CA GLU A 139 12.40 -3.11 -17.41
C GLU A 139 12.12 -2.78 -18.88
N PRO A 140 12.10 -1.49 -19.27
CA PRO A 140 11.97 -1.15 -20.68
C PRO A 140 13.21 -1.67 -21.43
N ASN A 141 13.01 -2.30 -22.58
CA ASN A 141 14.10 -2.63 -23.50
C ASN A 141 14.64 -1.32 -24.10
N MET A 142 15.53 -0.64 -23.37
CA MET A 142 16.10 0.65 -23.75
C MET A 142 17.27 0.53 -24.76
N LEU A 143 17.56 -0.67 -25.25
CA LEU A 143 18.75 -1.00 -26.06
C LEU A 143 18.43 -1.74 -27.38
N GLU A 144 17.22 -1.66 -27.90
CA GLU A 144 16.88 -2.14 -29.26
C GLU A 144 16.61 -1.00 -30.23
#